data_AF-A0A7V8DCY3-F1
#
_entry.id   AF-A0A7V8DCY3-F1
#
_cell.length_a   1.000
_cell.length_b   1.000
_cell.length_c   1.000
_cell.angle_alpha   90.00
_cell.angle_beta   90.00
_cell.angle_gamma   90.00
#
_symmetry.space_group_name_H-M   'P 1'
#
loop_
_entity.id
_entity.type
_entity.pdbx_description
1 polymer ?
#
loop_
_entity_poly.entity_id
_entity_poly.type
_entity_poly.pdbx_seq_one_letter_code
_entity_poly.pdbx_strand_id
1 'polypeptide(L)'
;MKVLYFNLPDGLSQACPHHHFAPIWSDMSWVDYEAVIVDTGIDSSEFMEQDTGTFHPSGGFWGTHNKYFMHIRKEVRNSIELGKIVVFILNRHLEIASSNGTINNNRKMTSFDSKFSKMRARTFREADFFPKIMRQSWSVCDDLFKIECKVEDENLLPLLRDKSGQAVVAGFQKFESGATAIFLPSIDYARVAGTNKFEEVFGLIEAFASEIGKNNLKSEAPEWTNANLLKSNGELEILQQIQIADKKIGELKLKRDVSVLKLSDFEDAKQLLYATGDELENAVLKALVLFGFSAERFVDAHREFDAVFSDGQVRFIGEVEGRDNNAIAIKKFDQLERNRRSDFNRDEVETKAKGVLFGNGFRLIEPTQRQEEFTTKCLTEAKNTDSALVRTRDLYLPYTYLLGNDDDNYKALCRNAIIETQGAIVEFPQIPTN
;
A
#
# COMPACT_ATOMS: atom_id res chain seq x y z
N MET A 1 -1.33 19.66 36.79
CA MET A 1 -2.12 20.07 35.61
C MET A 1 -3.52 20.38 36.10
N LYS A 2 -4.09 21.53 35.78
CA LYS A 2 -5.48 21.86 36.14
C LYS A 2 -6.42 21.24 35.10
N VAL A 3 -7.18 20.23 35.51
CA VAL A 3 -7.99 19.40 34.63
C VAL A 3 -9.48 19.64 34.86
N LEU A 4 -10.22 19.75 33.75
CA LEU A 4 -11.68 19.76 33.75
C LEU A 4 -12.20 18.39 33.32
N TYR A 5 -13.10 17.82 34.11
CA TYR A 5 -13.87 16.62 33.79
C TYR A 5 -15.26 17.01 33.31
N PHE A 6 -15.49 16.92 32.01
CA PHE A 6 -16.72 17.39 31.37
C PHE A 6 -17.61 16.23 30.93
N ASN A 7 -18.90 16.32 31.26
CA ASN A 7 -19.94 15.34 30.92
C ASN A 7 -19.69 13.92 31.48
N LEU A 8 -19.07 13.81 32.66
CA LEU A 8 -18.97 12.52 33.37
C LEU A 8 -20.26 12.21 34.15
N PRO A 9 -20.62 10.93 34.37
CA PRO A 9 -21.79 10.55 35.17
C PRO A 9 -21.83 11.21 36.54
N ASP A 10 -23.02 11.71 36.94
CA ASP A 10 -23.22 12.54 38.14
C ASP A 10 -22.69 11.91 39.44
N GLY A 11 -22.76 10.58 39.55
CA GLY A 11 -22.27 9.82 40.71
C GLY A 11 -20.77 9.93 40.97
N LEU A 12 -19.96 10.35 39.98
CA LEU A 12 -18.50 10.51 40.12
C LEU A 12 -18.11 11.83 40.78
N SER A 13 -18.86 12.91 40.52
CA SER A 13 -18.58 14.22 41.11
C SER A 13 -18.71 14.23 42.63
N GLN A 14 -19.64 13.43 43.16
CA GLN A 14 -19.86 13.27 44.61
C GLN A 14 -18.77 12.43 45.28
N ALA A 15 -18.20 11.46 44.56
CA ALA A 15 -17.16 10.58 45.07
C ALA A 15 -15.78 11.25 45.13
N CYS A 16 -15.54 12.27 44.29
CA CYS A 16 -14.21 12.87 44.07
C CYS A 16 -14.24 14.41 44.13
N PRO A 17 -14.62 15.03 45.26
CA PRO A 17 -14.95 16.46 45.36
C PRO A 17 -13.77 17.43 45.10
N HIS A 18 -12.54 16.91 45.03
CA HIS A 18 -11.33 17.71 44.79
C HIS A 18 -11.06 17.97 43.30
N HIS A 19 -11.83 17.36 42.39
CA HIS A 19 -11.71 17.56 40.94
C HIS A 19 -12.77 18.54 40.42
N HIS A 20 -12.48 19.20 39.30
CA HIS A 20 -13.40 20.15 38.69
C HIS A 20 -14.29 19.41 37.70
N PHE A 21 -15.58 19.30 38.01
CA PHE A 21 -16.57 18.68 37.13
C PHE A 21 -17.50 19.72 36.52
N ALA A 22 -17.94 19.47 35.29
CA ALA A 22 -19.05 20.21 34.68
C ALA A 22 -19.93 19.26 33.87
N PRO A 23 -21.27 19.33 34.03
CA PRO A 23 -22.19 18.54 33.23
C PRO A 23 -22.33 19.11 31.81
N ILE A 24 -22.94 18.35 30.90
CA ILE A 24 -23.12 18.72 29.49
C ILE A 24 -23.88 20.05 29.28
N TRP A 25 -24.77 20.41 30.20
CA TRP A 25 -25.54 21.65 30.15
C TRP A 25 -24.80 22.87 30.72
N SER A 26 -23.54 22.72 31.12
CA SER A 26 -22.72 23.84 31.61
C SER A 26 -22.30 24.77 30.47
N ASP A 27 -22.40 26.08 30.69
CA ASP A 27 -21.83 27.14 29.85
C ASP A 27 -20.43 27.58 30.31
N MET A 28 -19.81 26.79 31.19
CA MET A 28 -18.48 27.07 31.74
C MET A 28 -17.43 27.11 30.63
N SER A 29 -16.56 28.11 30.70
CA SER A 29 -15.42 28.20 29.79
C SER A 29 -14.30 27.26 30.20
N TRP A 30 -13.65 26.66 29.22
CA TRP A 30 -12.51 25.77 29.39
C TRP A 30 -11.17 26.53 29.39
N VAL A 31 -11.19 27.87 29.26
CA VAL A 31 -9.99 28.72 29.14
C VAL A 31 -9.07 28.63 30.36
N ASP A 32 -9.59 28.37 31.55
CA ASP A 32 -8.77 28.32 32.78
C ASP A 32 -8.16 26.95 33.09
N TYR A 33 -8.32 25.97 32.18
CA TYR A 33 -7.85 24.60 32.35
C TYR A 33 -6.71 24.27 31.38
N GLU A 34 -5.76 23.46 31.82
CA GLU A 34 -4.63 23.01 31.00
C GLU A 34 -4.99 21.77 30.18
N ALA A 35 -5.89 20.94 30.71
CA ALA A 35 -6.47 19.81 30.02
C ALA A 35 -7.97 19.69 30.28
N VAL A 36 -8.69 19.15 29.30
CA VAL A 36 -10.12 18.83 29.43
C VAL A 36 -10.34 17.37 29.05
N ILE A 37 -10.94 16.60 29.95
CA ILE A 37 -11.38 15.22 29.70
C ILE A 37 -12.88 15.28 29.44
N VAL A 38 -13.28 14.92 28.22
CA VAL A 38 -14.64 14.98 27.73
C VAL A 38 -15.14 13.57 27.50
N ASP A 39 -16.21 13.20 28.19
CA ASP A 39 -16.95 12.01 27.80
C ASP A 39 -17.96 12.34 26.71
N THR A 40 -17.87 11.60 25.61
CA THR A 40 -18.72 11.73 24.43
C THR A 40 -20.03 10.93 24.53
N GLY A 41 -20.22 10.18 25.61
CA GLY A 41 -21.45 9.50 25.96
C GLY A 41 -22.55 10.50 26.18
N ILE A 42 -23.29 10.76 25.10
CA ILE A 42 -24.60 11.39 25.18
C ILE A 42 -25.55 10.20 25.12
N ASP A 43 -25.96 9.71 26.28
CA ASP A 43 -26.93 8.64 26.31
C ASP A 43 -28.25 9.18 25.74
N SER A 44 -28.52 8.86 24.48
CA SER A 44 -29.78 9.24 23.83
C SER A 44 -31.00 8.68 24.57
N SER A 45 -30.82 7.73 25.50
CA SER A 45 -31.89 7.18 26.33
C SER A 45 -32.25 8.04 27.54
N GLU A 46 -31.32 8.80 28.14
CA GLU A 46 -31.64 9.74 29.25
C GLU A 46 -32.42 10.97 28.77
N PHE A 47 -32.51 11.19 27.46
CA PHE A 47 -33.31 12.27 26.85
C PHE A 47 -34.61 11.74 26.20
N MET A 48 -34.92 10.45 26.34
CA MET A 48 -36.04 9.75 25.68
C MET A 48 -37.01 9.07 26.65
N GLU A 49 -37.14 9.54 27.90
CA GLU A 49 -38.25 9.14 28.77
C GLU A 49 -39.26 10.28 28.96
N GLN A 50 -40.20 10.34 28.02
CA GLN A 50 -41.66 10.43 28.19
C GLN A 50 -42.25 11.09 26.94
N ASP A 51 -42.68 10.30 25.97
CA ASP A 51 -44.11 10.07 25.80
C ASP A 51 -44.38 9.11 24.64
N THR A 52 -45.37 8.26 24.87
CA THR A 52 -45.84 7.27 23.92
C THR A 52 -46.55 7.95 22.75
N GLY A 53 -46.17 7.56 21.52
CA GLY A 53 -47.01 7.71 20.34
C GLY A 53 -47.20 9.15 19.82
N THR A 54 -46.49 9.44 18.72
CA THR A 54 -46.78 10.51 17.73
C THR A 54 -46.89 11.94 18.27
N PHE A 55 -45.93 12.81 17.93
CA PHE A 55 -46.21 14.25 17.95
C PHE A 55 -45.54 15.07 16.84
N HIS A 56 -46.33 16.07 16.42
CA HIS A 56 -46.15 17.00 15.31
C HIS A 56 -45.06 18.08 15.58
N PRO A 57 -44.57 18.76 14.51
CA PRO A 57 -43.53 19.76 14.60
C PRO A 57 -44.12 21.11 15.03
N SER A 58 -44.10 21.41 16.33
CA SER A 58 -44.26 22.78 16.81
C SER A 58 -43.60 22.98 18.17
N GLY A 59 -42.58 23.85 18.20
CA GLY A 59 -42.24 24.67 19.37
C GLY A 59 -41.24 24.10 20.39
N GLY A 60 -40.15 24.83 20.62
CA GLY A 60 -39.46 24.88 21.93
C GLY A 60 -38.23 23.99 22.12
N PHE A 61 -38.28 22.70 21.76
CA PHE A 61 -37.28 21.74 22.28
C PHE A 61 -35.94 21.70 21.51
N TRP A 62 -35.88 22.13 20.24
CA TRP A 62 -34.64 22.09 19.43
C TRP A 62 -33.63 23.21 19.75
N GLY A 63 -34.06 24.29 20.41
CA GLY A 63 -33.23 25.50 20.62
C GLY A 63 -32.16 25.35 21.72
N THR A 64 -32.48 24.66 22.82
CA THR A 64 -31.58 24.46 23.97
C THR A 64 -30.50 23.42 23.68
N HIS A 65 -30.84 22.33 23.01
CA HIS A 65 -29.90 21.26 22.66
C HIS A 65 -28.80 21.76 21.71
N ASN A 66 -29.18 22.54 20.68
CA ASN A 66 -28.21 23.15 19.77
C ASN A 66 -27.25 24.09 20.49
N LYS A 67 -27.71 24.82 21.52
CA LYS A 67 -26.89 25.74 22.31
C LYS A 67 -25.73 25.05 23.03
N TYR A 68 -25.98 23.89 23.65
CA TYR A 68 -24.93 23.15 24.37
C TYR A 68 -23.92 22.50 23.44
N PHE A 69 -24.37 21.92 22.32
CA PHE A 69 -23.46 21.42 21.29
C PHE A 69 -22.61 22.55 20.68
N MET A 70 -23.20 23.72 20.43
CA MET A 70 -22.47 24.90 19.97
C MET A 70 -21.44 25.39 21.00
N HIS A 71 -21.78 25.33 22.29
CA HIS A 71 -20.86 25.68 23.38
C HIS A 71 -19.68 24.73 23.45
N ILE A 72 -19.92 23.41 23.51
CA ILE A 72 -18.86 22.39 23.51
C ILE A 72 -17.96 22.53 22.28
N ARG A 73 -18.56 22.75 21.10
CA ARG A 73 -17.81 22.99 19.86
C ARG A 73 -16.92 24.22 19.95
N LYS A 74 -17.42 25.31 20.54
CA LYS A 74 -16.66 26.53 20.76
C LYS A 74 -15.50 26.28 21.72
N GLU A 75 -15.74 25.61 22.84
CA GLU A 75 -14.71 25.38 23.85
C GLU A 75 -13.64 24.36 23.41
N VAL A 76 -13.99 23.33 22.64
CA VAL A 76 -13.00 22.45 21.97
C VAL A 76 -12.14 23.26 21.01
N ARG A 77 -12.74 24.10 20.17
CA ARG A 77 -12.00 24.97 19.23
C ARG A 77 -11.04 25.89 19.97
N ASN A 78 -11.54 26.61 20.97
CA ASN A 78 -10.73 27.51 21.78
C ASN A 78 -9.58 26.76 22.45
N SER A 79 -9.82 25.54 22.93
CA SER A 79 -8.79 24.71 23.56
C SER A 79 -7.71 24.30 22.57
N ILE A 80 -8.08 23.96 21.33
CA ILE A 80 -7.11 23.68 20.27
C ILE A 80 -6.32 24.94 19.91
N GLU A 81 -6.97 26.09 19.73
CA GLU A 81 -6.30 27.36 19.41
C GLU A 81 -5.32 27.80 20.51
N LEU A 82 -5.65 27.51 21.77
CA LEU A 82 -4.82 27.82 22.94
C LEU A 82 -3.75 26.76 23.24
N GLY A 83 -3.56 25.76 22.38
CA GLY A 83 -2.50 24.77 22.54
C GLY A 83 -2.73 23.75 23.66
N LYS A 84 -3.99 23.53 24.06
CA LYS A 84 -4.34 22.70 25.22
C LYS A 84 -4.43 21.21 24.90
N ILE A 85 -4.54 20.40 25.95
CA ILE A 85 -4.82 18.98 25.84
C ILE A 85 -6.33 18.74 25.94
N VAL A 86 -6.91 18.03 24.98
CA VAL A 86 -8.31 17.61 25.01
C VAL A 86 -8.35 16.09 24.89
N VAL A 87 -8.88 15.41 25.90
CA VAL A 87 -9.06 13.95 25.91
C VAL A 87 -10.52 13.63 25.66
N PHE A 88 -10.80 12.77 24.69
CA PHE A 88 -12.13 12.27 24.37
C PHE A 88 -12.24 10.80 24.81
N ILE A 89 -13.18 10.53 25.72
CA ILE A 89 -13.61 9.16 26.06
C ILE A 89 -14.73 8.79 25.09
N LEU A 90 -14.46 7.81 24.22
CA LEU A 90 -15.28 7.50 23.06
C LEU A 90 -16.34 6.44 23.40
N ASN A 91 -17.60 6.88 23.46
CA ASN A 91 -18.78 6.03 23.61
C ASN A 91 -19.40 5.69 22.25
N ARG A 92 -20.34 4.73 22.20
CA ARG A 92 -20.95 4.25 20.94
C ARG A 92 -21.46 5.42 20.09
N HIS A 93 -20.87 5.55 18.90
CA HIS A 93 -21.10 6.55 17.87
C HIS A 93 -20.56 7.97 18.15
N LEU A 94 -19.35 8.22 17.63
CA LEU A 94 -18.91 9.56 17.24
C LEU A 94 -18.62 9.55 15.72
N GLU A 95 -19.40 10.30 14.94
CA GLU A 95 -19.02 10.68 13.57
C GLU A 95 -18.67 12.17 13.57
N ILE A 96 -17.37 12.48 13.45
CA ILE A 96 -16.88 13.85 13.24
C ILE A 96 -16.63 14.00 11.73
N ALA A 97 -17.54 14.67 11.01
CA ALA A 97 -17.44 14.88 9.56
C ALA A 97 -17.24 16.35 9.18
N SER A 98 -16.29 16.61 8.27
CA SER A 98 -16.15 17.85 7.49
C SER A 98 -16.76 17.67 6.09
N SER A 99 -17.44 18.69 5.54
CA SER A 99 -17.96 18.65 4.17
C SER A 99 -17.47 19.83 3.34
N ASN A 100 -16.89 19.50 2.18
CA ASN A 100 -17.03 20.26 0.95
C ASN A 100 -17.65 19.29 -0.08
N GLY A 101 -18.91 19.52 -0.46
CA GLY A 101 -19.53 18.86 -1.63
C GLY A 101 -20.66 17.86 -1.36
N THR A 102 -21.85 18.30 -1.75
CA THR A 102 -23.06 17.59 -2.25
C THR A 102 -23.71 16.47 -1.42
N ILE A 103 -24.95 16.77 -1.03
CA ILE A 103 -25.90 15.97 -0.26
C ILE A 103 -26.51 14.87 -1.13
N ASN A 104 -26.55 13.63 -0.62
CA ASN A 104 -27.58 12.67 -1.02
C ASN A 104 -28.15 11.95 0.22
N ASN A 105 -29.44 11.66 0.13
CA ASN A 105 -30.40 11.52 1.22
C ASN A 105 -30.10 10.39 2.24
N ASN A 106 -29.87 10.78 3.50
CA ASN A 106 -30.63 10.36 4.69
C ASN A 106 -30.18 11.18 5.93
N ARG A 107 -31.05 12.10 6.38
CA ARG A 107 -31.12 12.83 7.69
C ARG A 107 -29.81 12.92 8.53
N LYS A 108 -28.99 14.00 8.42
CA LYS A 108 -28.85 15.25 9.27
C LYS A 108 -28.70 15.01 10.80
N MET A 109 -27.76 15.58 11.58
CA MET A 109 -26.53 16.40 11.44
C MET A 109 -25.96 16.58 12.88
N THR A 110 -24.65 16.67 13.17
CA THR A 110 -23.92 17.96 13.26
C THR A 110 -22.43 17.82 12.89
N SER A 111 -22.05 18.60 11.90
CA SER A 111 -20.73 18.72 11.24
C SER A 111 -19.66 19.44 12.07
N PHE A 112 -18.41 19.01 11.92
CA PHE A 112 -17.19 19.64 12.44
C PHE A 112 -16.44 20.35 11.30
N ASP A 113 -15.74 21.45 11.62
CA ASP A 113 -15.07 22.31 10.63
C ASP A 113 -13.64 21.82 10.29
N SER A 114 -13.12 22.32 9.17
CA SER A 114 -12.13 21.78 8.22
C SER A 114 -10.71 21.38 8.68
N LYS A 115 -10.48 20.96 9.93
CA LYS A 115 -9.15 20.50 10.42
C LYS A 115 -9.08 19.04 10.89
N PHE A 116 -10.19 18.31 10.86
CA PHE A 116 -10.26 16.88 11.19
C PHE A 116 -10.46 16.05 9.92
N SER A 117 -9.70 14.97 9.76
CA SER A 117 -9.96 13.92 8.76
C SER A 117 -11.12 13.04 9.28
N LYS A 118 -11.79 12.31 8.39
CA LYS A 118 -13.05 11.59 8.70
C LYS A 118 -12.85 10.44 9.72
N MET A 119 -13.28 10.61 10.98
CA MET A 119 -13.26 9.55 12.01
C MET A 119 -14.54 8.71 12.07
N ARG A 120 -14.39 7.37 12.02
CA ARG A 120 -15.48 6.38 12.20
C ARG A 120 -15.18 5.35 13.28
N ALA A 121 -16.18 5.12 14.12
CA ALA A 121 -16.16 4.15 15.21
C ALA A 121 -16.94 2.85 14.91
N ARG A 122 -16.32 1.67 15.13
CA ARG A 122 -16.99 0.34 15.14
C ARG A 122 -16.53 -0.52 16.33
N THR A 123 -17.45 -1.26 16.96
CA THR A 123 -17.25 -2.10 18.16
C THR A 123 -16.38 -3.34 17.93
N PHE A 124 -15.35 -3.60 18.77
CA PHE A 124 -14.53 -4.82 18.78
C PHE A 124 -13.96 -5.15 20.18
N ARG A 125 -13.65 -6.42 20.47
CA ARG A 125 -13.05 -6.86 21.75
C ARG A 125 -11.53 -6.98 21.64
N GLU A 126 -10.84 -6.21 22.49
CA GLU A 126 -9.42 -6.30 22.89
C GLU A 126 -8.34 -5.70 21.96
N ALA A 127 -7.29 -5.16 22.60
CA ALA A 127 -6.19 -4.41 22.01
C ALA A 127 -4.83 -4.77 22.64
N ASP A 128 -3.77 -4.76 21.84
CA ASP A 128 -2.39 -4.97 22.28
C ASP A 128 -1.47 -3.97 21.58
N PHE A 129 -1.04 -2.91 22.30
CA PHE A 129 0.25 -2.21 22.16
C PHE A 129 0.25 -0.94 23.03
N PHE A 130 1.29 -0.70 23.84
CA PHE A 130 1.52 0.58 24.54
C PHE A 130 3.01 0.94 24.53
N PRO A 131 3.38 2.24 24.54
CA PRO A 131 4.70 2.72 24.95
C PRO A 131 5.21 2.04 26.23
N LYS A 132 6.50 1.69 26.25
CA LYS A 132 7.14 0.85 27.28
C LYS A 132 6.96 1.38 28.72
N ILE A 133 6.87 2.70 28.89
CA ILE A 133 6.73 3.35 30.19
C ILE A 133 5.30 3.28 30.76
N MET A 134 4.29 3.07 29.92
CA MET A 134 2.88 3.11 30.32
C MET A 134 2.21 1.73 30.37
N ARG A 135 2.88 0.67 29.90
CA ARG A 135 2.36 -0.71 29.98
C ARG A 135 2.05 -1.15 31.40
N GLN A 136 2.90 -0.76 32.37
CA GLN A 136 2.76 -1.19 33.77
C GLN A 136 1.55 -0.58 34.46
N SER A 137 1.18 0.66 34.12
CA SER A 137 0.02 1.34 34.70
C SER A 137 -1.28 1.01 33.97
N TRP A 138 -1.22 0.80 32.64
CA TRP A 138 -2.38 0.37 31.86
C TRP A 138 -2.88 -1.02 32.26
N SER A 139 -1.98 -1.99 32.49
CA SER A 139 -2.36 -3.36 32.89
C SER A 139 -3.09 -3.44 34.24
N VAL A 140 -3.14 -2.35 35.01
CA VAL A 140 -3.84 -2.30 36.31
C VAL A 140 -5.32 -1.99 36.12
N CYS A 141 -5.70 -1.34 35.02
CA CYS A 141 -7.06 -0.84 34.79
C CYS A 141 -7.58 -1.08 33.37
N ASP A 142 -6.90 -1.91 32.58
CA ASP A 142 -7.29 -2.24 31.20
C ASP A 142 -8.68 -2.89 31.14
N ASP A 143 -9.02 -3.68 32.15
CA ASP A 143 -10.31 -4.31 32.35
C ASP A 143 -11.45 -3.31 32.58
N LEU A 144 -11.15 -2.03 32.89
CA LEU A 144 -12.12 -0.96 33.08
C LEU A 144 -12.41 -0.18 31.80
N PHE A 145 -11.65 -0.39 30.72
CA PHE A 145 -11.89 0.22 29.42
C PHE A 145 -12.65 -0.72 28.49
N LYS A 146 -13.66 -0.18 27.81
CA LYS A 146 -14.48 -0.89 26.82
C LYS A 146 -14.17 -0.36 25.43
N ILE A 147 -13.64 -1.24 24.58
CA ILE A 147 -13.39 -0.91 23.17
C ILE A 147 -14.73 -1.02 22.42
N GLU A 148 -15.40 0.11 22.26
CA GLU A 148 -16.68 0.18 21.53
C GLU A 148 -16.54 0.84 20.16
N CYS A 149 -15.35 1.33 19.85
CA CYS A 149 -15.10 2.24 18.75
C CYS A 149 -13.73 1.97 18.10
N LYS A 150 -13.60 2.41 16.84
CA LYS A 150 -12.35 2.52 16.10
C LYS A 150 -12.12 4.01 15.82
N VAL A 151 -10.88 4.38 15.56
CA VAL A 151 -10.52 5.74 15.22
C VAL A 151 -9.86 5.73 13.84
N GLU A 152 -10.47 6.42 12.88
CA GLU A 152 -9.99 6.49 11.49
C GLU A 152 -9.56 7.94 11.20
N ASP A 153 -8.26 8.24 11.18
CA ASP A 153 -7.79 9.57 10.75
C ASP A 153 -6.34 9.43 10.25
N GLU A 154 -6.02 10.12 9.16
CA GLU A 154 -4.74 10.05 8.45
C GLU A 154 -3.57 10.62 9.28
N ASN A 155 -3.89 11.58 10.15
CA ASN A 155 -2.98 12.32 11.01
C ASN A 155 -2.96 11.78 12.45
N LEU A 156 -3.71 10.71 12.72
CA LEU A 156 -3.76 10.10 14.04
C LEU A 156 -2.57 9.18 14.28
N LEU A 157 -1.84 9.46 15.35
CA LEU A 157 -0.81 8.57 15.85
C LEU A 157 -1.45 7.51 16.76
N PRO A 158 -1.27 6.21 16.47
CA PRO A 158 -1.92 5.14 17.21
C PRO A 158 -1.33 4.99 18.63
N LEU A 159 -2.20 4.93 19.64
CA LEU A 159 -1.85 4.54 21.01
C LEU A 159 -2.18 3.07 21.27
N LEU A 160 -3.40 2.65 20.91
CA LEU A 160 -3.87 1.27 21.02
C LEU A 160 -4.35 0.78 19.66
N ARG A 161 -4.04 -0.47 19.35
CA ARG A 161 -4.55 -1.19 18.19
C ARG A 161 -5.31 -2.42 18.64
N ASP A 162 -6.32 -2.83 17.89
CA ASP A 162 -7.04 -4.08 18.16
C ASP A 162 -6.10 -5.30 18.11
N LYS A 163 -6.58 -6.46 18.57
CA LYS A 163 -5.83 -7.74 18.54
C LYS A 163 -5.21 -8.10 17.19
N SER A 164 -5.80 -7.65 16.08
CA SER A 164 -5.27 -7.92 14.75
C SER A 164 -4.09 -7.00 14.38
N GLY A 165 -3.86 -5.95 15.16
CA GLY A 165 -2.90 -4.88 14.89
C GLY A 165 -3.36 -3.91 13.79
N GLN A 166 -4.51 -4.16 13.16
CA GLN A 166 -4.91 -3.42 11.96
C GLN A 166 -5.64 -2.12 12.31
N ALA A 167 -6.60 -2.15 13.24
CA ALA A 167 -7.40 -0.97 13.55
C ALA A 167 -6.89 -0.23 14.78
N VAL A 168 -6.94 1.10 14.72
CA VAL A 168 -6.64 1.98 15.86
C VAL A 168 -7.89 2.12 16.72
N VAL A 169 -7.76 1.89 18.03
CA VAL A 169 -8.86 1.98 19.01
C VAL A 169 -8.61 3.04 20.10
N ALA A 170 -7.38 3.55 20.17
CA ALA A 170 -7.01 4.77 20.88
C ALA A 170 -5.86 5.43 20.14
N GLY A 171 -5.79 6.75 20.14
CA GLY A 171 -4.78 7.49 19.42
C GLY A 171 -4.70 8.94 19.86
N PHE A 172 -3.75 9.69 19.32
CA PHE A 172 -3.71 11.13 19.51
C PHE A 172 -3.34 11.84 18.22
N GLN A 173 -3.79 13.08 18.11
CA GLN A 173 -3.46 14.00 17.04
C GLN A 173 -2.85 15.25 17.64
N LYS A 174 -1.75 15.71 17.05
CA LYS A 174 -1.13 17.00 17.39
C LYS A 174 -1.53 18.05 16.37
N PHE A 175 -1.74 19.26 16.85
CA PHE A 175 -2.05 20.43 16.03
C PHE A 175 -0.86 21.39 15.99
N GLU A 176 -0.76 22.17 14.91
CA GLU A 176 0.25 23.23 14.76
C GLU A 176 0.22 24.26 15.89
N SER A 177 -0.95 24.46 16.52
CA SER A 177 -1.11 25.34 17.68
C SER A 177 -0.45 24.82 18.96
N GLY A 178 0.17 23.63 18.92
CA GLY A 178 0.70 22.94 20.10
C GLY A 178 -0.34 22.13 20.86
N ALA A 179 -1.61 22.17 20.44
CA ALA A 179 -2.67 21.39 21.08
C ALA A 179 -2.53 19.90 20.78
N THR A 180 -3.07 19.08 21.69
CA THR A 180 -3.13 17.63 21.53
C THR A 180 -4.56 17.14 21.78
N ALA A 181 -5.16 16.48 20.79
CA ALA A 181 -6.37 15.70 20.99
C ALA A 181 -6.01 14.24 21.25
N ILE A 182 -6.50 13.66 22.34
CA ILE A 182 -6.28 12.25 22.71
C ILE A 182 -7.63 11.55 22.67
N PHE A 183 -7.68 10.35 22.11
CA PHE A 183 -8.88 9.55 21.94
C PHE A 183 -8.69 8.24 22.67
N LEU A 184 -9.55 7.97 23.66
CA LEU A 184 -9.52 6.78 24.50
C LEU A 184 -10.82 5.98 24.39
N PRO A 185 -10.80 4.66 24.63
CA PRO A 185 -12.01 3.84 24.69
C PRO A 185 -12.95 4.29 25.81
N SER A 186 -14.21 3.83 25.78
CA SER A 186 -15.17 4.11 26.84
C SER A 186 -14.76 3.49 28.17
N ILE A 187 -15.23 4.07 29.28
CA ILE A 187 -14.93 3.60 30.63
C ILE A 187 -16.16 2.88 31.20
N ASP A 188 -15.95 1.77 31.89
CA ASP A 188 -17.00 1.09 32.64
C ASP A 188 -17.29 1.80 33.96
N TYR A 189 -18.03 2.92 33.90
CA TYR A 189 -18.30 3.75 35.08
C TYR A 189 -19.00 3.01 36.22
N ALA A 190 -19.81 1.99 35.93
CA ALA A 190 -20.43 1.17 36.96
C ALA A 190 -19.39 0.46 37.85
N ARG A 191 -18.19 0.18 37.32
CA ARG A 191 -17.07 -0.44 38.04
C ARG A 191 -16.09 0.58 38.63
N VAL A 192 -16.19 1.84 38.22
CA VAL A 192 -15.35 2.96 38.71
C VAL A 192 -16.04 3.72 39.84
N ALA A 193 -17.34 4.01 39.70
CA ALA A 193 -18.12 4.78 40.65
C ALA A 193 -18.18 4.14 42.04
N GLY A 194 -17.96 4.93 43.09
CA GLY A 194 -18.02 4.47 44.49
C GLY A 194 -16.85 3.57 44.92
N THR A 195 -15.77 3.50 44.13
CA THR A 195 -14.55 2.74 44.46
C THR A 195 -13.32 3.64 44.44
N ASN A 196 -12.19 3.14 44.97
CA ASN A 196 -10.88 3.78 44.86
C ASN A 196 -10.28 3.76 43.43
N LYS A 197 -10.99 3.18 42.44
CA LYS A 197 -10.53 3.05 41.06
C LYS A 197 -10.64 4.33 40.24
N PHE A 198 -11.34 5.35 40.74
CA PHE A 198 -11.40 6.66 40.05
C PHE A 198 -10.00 7.25 39.90
N GLU A 199 -9.23 7.32 41.00
CA GLU A 199 -7.86 7.84 41.00
C GLU A 199 -6.93 7.01 40.12
N GLU A 200 -7.14 5.69 40.07
CA GLU A 200 -6.36 4.78 39.22
C GLU A 200 -6.61 5.06 37.73
N VAL A 201 -7.87 5.17 37.31
CA VAL A 201 -8.24 5.38 35.90
C VAL A 201 -7.95 6.82 35.46
N PHE A 202 -8.41 7.81 36.19
CA PHE A 202 -8.28 9.20 35.78
C PHE A 202 -6.90 9.77 36.07
N GLY A 203 -6.23 9.34 37.14
CA GLY A 203 -4.81 9.65 37.35
C GLY A 203 -3.93 9.09 36.22
N LEU A 204 -4.27 7.91 35.67
CA LEU A 204 -3.62 7.38 34.48
C LEU A 204 -3.90 8.23 33.23
N ILE A 205 -5.15 8.66 33.01
CA ILE A 205 -5.52 9.55 31.88
C ILE A 205 -4.78 10.88 31.97
N GLU A 206 -4.69 11.48 33.16
CA GLU A 206 -3.95 12.70 33.37
C GLU A 206 -2.44 12.52 33.14
N ALA A 207 -1.88 11.38 33.58
CA ALA A 207 -0.48 11.03 33.30
C ALA A 207 -0.23 10.85 31.79
N PHE A 208 -1.15 10.22 31.06
CA PHE A 208 -1.10 10.13 29.60
C PHE A 208 -1.14 11.49 28.94
N ALA A 209 -2.11 12.32 29.32
CA ALA A 209 -2.26 13.67 28.82
C ALA A 209 -0.98 14.49 29.07
N SER A 210 -0.42 14.41 30.29
CA SER A 210 0.81 15.09 30.65
C SER A 210 2.00 14.57 29.85
N GLU A 211 2.19 13.26 29.70
CA GLU A 211 3.36 12.70 29.01
C GLU A 211 3.32 12.95 27.49
N ILE A 212 2.16 12.80 26.87
CA ILE A 212 1.96 13.12 25.45
C ILE A 212 2.11 14.64 25.23
N GLY A 213 1.62 15.44 26.18
CA GLY A 213 1.73 16.90 26.18
C GLY A 213 3.14 17.44 26.49
N LYS A 214 3.95 16.76 27.30
CA LYS A 214 5.35 17.17 27.64
C LYS A 214 6.25 17.24 26.43
N ASN A 215 5.97 16.46 25.39
CA ASN A 215 6.65 16.59 24.10
C ASN A 215 6.33 17.90 23.34
N ASN A 216 5.55 18.84 23.92
CA ASN A 216 5.20 20.14 23.35
C ASN A 216 5.69 21.36 24.18
N LEU A 217 6.52 21.20 25.23
CA LEU A 217 7.22 22.33 25.87
C LEU A 217 8.70 22.39 25.47
N LYS A 218 9.01 22.17 24.18
CA LYS A 218 10.25 22.69 23.62
C LYS A 218 9.93 24.06 23.06
N SER A 219 10.55 25.11 23.62
CA SER A 219 10.75 26.34 22.85
C SER A 219 11.29 25.92 21.49
N GLU A 220 10.64 26.36 20.41
CA GLU A 220 11.24 26.18 19.10
C GLU A 220 12.61 26.84 19.14
N ALA A 221 13.64 26.02 18.97
CA ALA A 221 15.00 26.51 18.98
C ALA A 221 15.12 27.45 17.77
N PRO A 222 15.43 28.75 17.96
CA PRO A 222 15.59 29.65 16.83
C PRO A 222 16.56 29.06 15.82
N GLU A 223 16.31 29.22 14.53
CA GLU A 223 17.10 28.56 13.47
C GLU A 223 18.62 28.74 13.62
N TRP A 224 19.05 29.88 14.18
CA TRP A 224 20.45 30.18 14.47
C TRP A 224 21.12 29.22 15.45
N THR A 225 20.38 28.53 16.34
CA THR A 225 20.95 27.54 17.27
C THR A 225 21.50 26.31 16.54
N ASN A 226 21.06 26.08 15.30
CA ASN A 226 21.57 25.00 14.43
C ASN A 226 22.84 25.40 13.66
N ALA A 227 23.33 26.64 13.83
CA ALA A 227 24.55 27.09 13.19
C ALA A 227 25.74 26.22 13.64
N ASN A 228 26.58 25.79 12.69
CA ASN A 228 27.71 24.89 12.98
C ASN A 228 28.67 25.44 14.05
N LEU A 229 28.75 26.76 14.23
CA LEU A 229 29.57 27.42 15.25
C LEU A 229 29.09 27.18 16.69
N LEU A 230 27.83 26.78 16.88
CA LEU A 230 27.22 26.52 18.19
C LEU A 230 27.11 25.01 18.50
N LYS A 231 27.42 24.16 17.51
CA LYS A 231 27.40 22.71 17.69
C LYS A 231 28.63 22.26 18.46
N SER A 232 28.44 21.36 19.42
CA SER A 232 29.55 20.76 20.15
C SER A 232 30.33 19.79 19.24
N ASN A 233 31.59 19.50 19.58
CA ASN A 233 32.38 18.50 18.82
C ASN A 233 31.69 17.13 18.78
N GLY A 234 31.09 16.68 19.89
CA GLY A 234 30.34 15.42 19.92
C GLY A 234 29.10 15.42 19.04
N GLU A 235 28.41 16.56 18.92
CA GLU A 235 27.28 16.72 17.99
C GLU A 235 27.75 16.69 16.53
N LEU A 236 28.86 17.36 16.21
CA LEU A 236 29.44 17.33 14.86
C LEU A 236 29.89 15.92 14.47
N GLU A 237 30.50 15.16 15.40
CA GLU A 237 30.86 13.76 15.19
C GLU A 237 29.62 12.90 14.90
N ILE A 238 28.56 13.04 15.69
CA ILE A 238 27.31 12.29 15.48
C ILE A 238 26.67 12.65 14.14
N LEU A 239 26.60 13.95 13.78
CA LEU A 239 26.08 14.39 12.48
C LEU A 239 26.88 13.83 11.31
N GLN A 240 28.21 13.75 11.44
CA GLN A 240 29.06 13.10 10.44
C GLN A 240 28.76 11.60 10.34
N GLN A 241 28.57 10.90 11.46
CA GLN A 241 28.19 9.49 11.44
C GLN A 241 26.82 9.26 10.80
N ILE A 242 25.84 10.12 11.07
CA ILE A 242 24.53 10.10 10.40
C ILE A 242 24.70 10.28 8.89
N GLN A 243 25.48 11.28 8.47
CA GLN A 243 25.73 11.52 7.04
C GLN A 243 26.41 10.32 6.35
N ILE A 244 27.38 9.67 7.02
CA ILE A 244 28.03 8.45 6.51
C ILE A 244 27.02 7.29 6.42
N ALA A 245 26.15 7.12 7.42
CA ALA A 245 25.12 6.10 7.43
C ALA A 245 24.10 6.34 6.31
N ASP A 246 23.63 7.57 6.13
CA ASP A 246 22.68 7.95 5.06
C ASP A 246 23.27 7.71 3.67
N LYS A 247 24.55 8.01 3.46
CA LYS A 247 25.25 7.70 2.21
C LYS A 247 25.24 6.20 1.93
N LYS A 248 25.54 5.36 2.94
CA LYS A 248 25.50 3.89 2.81
C LYS A 248 24.10 3.38 2.51
N ILE A 249 23.06 3.95 3.14
CA ILE A 249 21.66 3.62 2.85
C ILE A 249 21.34 3.96 1.39
N GLY A 250 21.78 5.12 0.89
CA GLY A 250 21.63 5.51 -0.52
C GLY A 250 22.28 4.50 -1.47
N GLU A 251 23.53 4.11 -1.23
CA GLU A 251 24.25 3.12 -2.03
C GLU A 251 23.58 1.74 -2.02
N LEU A 252 23.09 1.29 -0.86
CA LEU A 252 22.39 0.01 -0.72
C LEU A 252 21.03 0.01 -1.44
N LYS A 253 20.28 1.12 -1.39
CA LYS A 253 19.03 1.28 -2.14
C LYS A 253 19.27 1.18 -3.64
N LEU A 254 20.28 1.88 -4.15
CA LEU A 254 20.63 1.82 -5.57
C LEU A 254 21.02 0.40 -6.01
N LYS A 255 21.82 -0.31 -5.19
CA LYS A 255 22.15 -1.73 -5.45
C LYS A 255 20.90 -2.61 -5.48
N ARG A 256 19.98 -2.43 -4.53
CA ARG A 256 18.69 -3.15 -4.52
C ARG A 256 17.90 -2.89 -5.79
N ASP A 257 17.78 -1.63 -6.20
CA ASP A 257 16.97 -1.26 -7.37
C ASP A 257 17.55 -1.85 -8.66
N VAL A 258 18.89 -1.87 -8.79
CA VAL A 258 19.57 -2.60 -9.88
C VAL A 258 19.27 -4.11 -9.82
N SER A 259 19.31 -4.72 -8.64
CA SER A 259 18.97 -6.14 -8.49
C SER A 259 17.50 -6.45 -8.80
N VAL A 260 16.57 -5.55 -8.47
CA VAL A 260 15.14 -5.69 -8.81
C VAL A 260 14.94 -5.63 -10.33
N LEU A 261 15.61 -4.71 -11.03
CA LEU A 261 15.57 -4.66 -12.49
C LEU A 261 16.10 -5.96 -13.11
N LYS A 262 17.26 -6.43 -12.65
CA LYS A 262 17.82 -7.72 -13.12
C LYS A 262 16.85 -8.88 -12.87
N LEU A 263 16.21 -8.93 -11.70
CA LEU A 263 15.24 -9.99 -11.40
C LEU A 263 14.04 -9.94 -12.36
N SER A 264 13.57 -8.74 -12.71
CA SER A 264 12.49 -8.57 -13.70
C SER A 264 12.84 -9.19 -15.05
N ASP A 265 14.09 -9.11 -15.51
CA ASP A 265 14.52 -9.74 -16.77
C ASP A 265 14.38 -11.27 -16.73
N PHE A 266 14.70 -11.90 -15.58
CA PHE A 266 14.51 -13.34 -15.38
C PHE A 266 13.03 -13.73 -15.25
N GLU A 267 12.18 -12.85 -14.71
CA GLU A 267 10.74 -13.08 -14.65
C GLU A 267 10.10 -12.98 -16.04
N ASP A 268 10.49 -12.00 -16.84
CA ASP A 268 10.08 -11.85 -18.23
C ASP A 268 10.49 -13.05 -19.08
N ALA A 269 11.68 -13.63 -18.82
CA ALA A 269 12.12 -14.84 -19.51
C ALA A 269 11.13 -16.00 -19.38
N LYS A 270 10.38 -16.09 -18.28
CA LYS A 270 9.38 -17.15 -18.06
C LYS A 270 8.22 -17.06 -19.06
N GLN A 271 8.00 -15.91 -19.72
CA GLN A 271 6.99 -15.79 -20.76
C GLN A 271 7.25 -16.75 -21.93
N LEU A 272 8.52 -17.09 -22.22
CA LEU A 272 8.87 -18.14 -23.20
C LEU A 272 8.25 -19.50 -22.88
N LEU A 273 7.94 -19.75 -21.60
CA LEU A 273 7.36 -21.01 -21.15
C LEU A 273 5.84 -21.03 -21.34
N TYR A 274 5.11 -19.93 -21.13
CA TYR A 274 3.64 -20.00 -21.02
C TYR A 274 2.87 -18.94 -21.82
N ALA A 275 3.52 -17.89 -22.33
CA ALA A 275 2.83 -16.77 -22.96
C ALA A 275 2.28 -17.14 -24.35
N THR A 276 1.43 -16.26 -24.89
CA THR A 276 0.94 -16.27 -26.27
C THR A 276 0.71 -14.84 -26.75
N GLY A 277 0.56 -14.62 -28.07
CA GLY A 277 0.42 -13.29 -28.68
C GLY A 277 1.63 -12.38 -28.41
N ASP A 278 1.38 -11.08 -28.28
CA ASP A 278 2.41 -10.04 -28.15
C ASP A 278 3.40 -10.31 -27.00
N GLU A 279 2.96 -10.89 -25.89
CA GLU A 279 3.85 -11.24 -24.76
C GLU A 279 4.90 -12.28 -25.19
N LEU A 280 4.48 -13.31 -25.92
CA LEU A 280 5.39 -14.34 -26.41
C LEU A 280 6.32 -13.80 -27.51
N GLU A 281 5.78 -12.98 -28.42
CA GLU A 281 6.56 -12.32 -29.47
C GLU A 281 7.69 -11.48 -28.86
N ASN A 282 7.36 -10.64 -27.88
CA ASN A 282 8.34 -9.81 -27.19
C ASN A 282 9.41 -10.65 -26.48
N ALA A 283 9.03 -11.75 -25.82
CA ALA A 283 9.97 -12.65 -25.17
C ALA A 283 10.93 -13.32 -26.16
N VAL A 284 10.41 -13.75 -27.33
CA VAL A 284 11.23 -14.31 -28.41
C VAL A 284 12.20 -13.27 -28.97
N LEU A 285 11.74 -12.05 -29.23
CA LEU A 285 12.60 -10.95 -29.72
C LEU A 285 13.73 -10.64 -28.73
N LYS A 286 13.43 -10.53 -27.43
CA LYS A 286 14.45 -10.32 -26.39
C LYS A 286 15.50 -11.46 -26.38
N ALA A 287 15.07 -12.71 -26.52
CA ALA A 287 15.98 -13.85 -26.61
C ALA A 287 16.88 -13.78 -27.86
N LEU A 288 16.32 -13.45 -29.02
CA LEU A 288 17.08 -13.30 -30.27
C LEU A 288 18.12 -12.18 -30.16
N VAL A 289 17.75 -11.03 -29.60
CA VAL A 289 18.70 -9.92 -29.35
C VAL A 289 19.82 -10.37 -28.42
N LEU A 290 19.49 -11.09 -27.33
CA LEU A 290 20.49 -11.59 -26.40
C LEU A 290 21.44 -12.61 -27.05
N PHE A 291 20.95 -13.42 -28.00
CA PHE A 291 21.77 -14.33 -28.80
C PHE A 291 22.63 -13.60 -29.85
N GLY A 292 22.48 -12.28 -29.99
CA GLY A 292 23.30 -11.45 -30.87
C GLY A 292 22.77 -11.35 -32.29
N PHE A 293 21.46 -11.53 -32.49
CA PHE A 293 20.78 -11.07 -33.69
C PHE A 293 20.38 -9.60 -33.54
N SER A 294 20.32 -8.88 -34.65
CA SER A 294 19.44 -7.71 -34.76
C SER A 294 18.03 -8.23 -34.99
N ALA A 295 17.09 -8.01 -34.06
CA ALA A 295 15.74 -8.54 -34.13
C ALA A 295 14.70 -7.49 -33.74
N GLU A 296 13.63 -7.39 -34.54
CA GLU A 296 12.51 -6.46 -34.31
C GLU A 296 11.21 -7.02 -34.88
N ARG A 297 10.07 -6.50 -34.41
CA ARG A 297 8.79 -6.67 -35.10
C ARG A 297 8.76 -5.76 -36.32
N PHE A 298 8.23 -6.24 -37.43
CA PHE A 298 8.06 -5.41 -38.64
C PHE A 298 6.58 -5.14 -38.89
N VAL A 299 6.22 -3.87 -39.00
CA VAL A 299 4.86 -3.44 -39.33
C VAL A 299 4.94 -2.35 -40.39
N ASP A 300 4.25 -2.55 -41.51
CA ASP A 300 3.99 -1.53 -42.53
C ASP A 300 2.47 -1.42 -42.80
N ALA A 301 2.06 -0.58 -43.75
CA ALA A 301 0.64 -0.35 -44.06
C ALA A 301 -0.12 -1.61 -44.55
N HIS A 302 0.61 -2.67 -44.92
CA HIS A 302 0.08 -3.85 -45.59
C HIS A 302 0.56 -5.18 -44.97
N ARG A 303 1.58 -5.15 -44.11
CA ARG A 303 2.29 -6.32 -43.61
C ARG A 303 2.60 -6.19 -42.13
N GLU A 304 2.57 -7.33 -41.47
CA GLU A 304 2.94 -7.49 -40.08
C GLU A 304 3.69 -8.81 -39.95
N PHE A 305 4.92 -8.74 -39.47
CA PHE A 305 5.76 -9.89 -39.18
C PHE A 305 6.16 -9.85 -37.71
N ASP A 306 5.88 -10.95 -37.00
CA ASP A 306 6.15 -11.09 -35.57
C ASP A 306 7.64 -10.90 -35.25
N ALA A 307 8.52 -11.44 -36.10
CA ALA A 307 9.96 -11.22 -35.99
C ALA A 307 10.64 -11.11 -37.36
N VAL A 308 11.45 -10.08 -37.53
CA VAL A 308 12.44 -9.93 -38.59
C VAL A 308 13.79 -9.84 -37.93
N PHE A 309 14.70 -10.74 -38.27
CA PHE A 309 16.00 -10.76 -37.60
C PHE A 309 17.16 -11.18 -38.50
N SER A 310 18.38 -10.79 -38.14
CA SER A 310 19.59 -11.15 -38.87
C SER A 310 20.83 -11.11 -37.98
N ASP A 311 21.85 -11.86 -38.36
CA ASP A 311 23.21 -11.77 -37.77
C ASP A 311 24.15 -10.88 -38.62
N GLY A 312 23.60 -10.17 -39.60
CA GLY A 312 24.33 -9.40 -40.60
C GLY A 312 24.71 -10.18 -41.86
N GLN A 313 24.65 -11.51 -41.85
CA GLN A 313 24.93 -12.36 -43.01
C GLN A 313 23.68 -13.05 -43.54
N VAL A 314 22.85 -13.58 -42.65
CA VAL A 314 21.63 -14.31 -42.97
C VAL A 314 20.43 -13.55 -42.40
N ARG A 315 19.42 -13.33 -43.26
CA ARG A 315 18.14 -12.74 -42.89
C ARG A 315 17.11 -13.82 -42.59
N PHE A 316 16.29 -13.58 -41.57
CA PHE A 316 15.24 -14.48 -41.11
C PHE A 316 13.90 -13.75 -41.00
N ILE A 317 12.83 -14.48 -41.29
CA ILE A 317 11.46 -14.11 -40.93
C ILE A 317 10.96 -15.16 -39.94
N GLY A 318 10.44 -14.67 -38.82
CA GLY A 318 9.87 -15.45 -37.73
C GLY A 318 8.36 -15.27 -37.62
N GLU A 319 7.65 -16.37 -37.40
CA GLU A 319 6.25 -16.38 -36.95
C GLU A 319 6.23 -17.00 -35.55
N VAL A 320 5.45 -16.43 -34.63
CA VAL A 320 5.37 -16.85 -33.24
C VAL A 320 3.94 -17.26 -32.89
N GLU A 321 3.76 -18.43 -32.28
CA GLU A 321 2.43 -18.90 -31.88
C GLU A 321 2.46 -19.63 -30.54
N GLY A 322 1.55 -19.27 -29.64
CA GLY A 322 1.25 -20.02 -28.43
C GLY A 322 -0.12 -20.70 -28.50
N ARG A 323 -0.20 -21.96 -28.04
CA ARG A 323 -1.44 -22.76 -28.01
C ARG A 323 -1.64 -23.42 -26.65
N ASP A 324 -2.85 -23.32 -26.12
CA ASP A 324 -3.18 -23.81 -24.77
C ASP A 324 -3.04 -25.33 -24.64
N ASN A 325 -3.76 -26.08 -25.47
CA ASN A 325 -3.96 -27.53 -25.31
C ASN A 325 -3.61 -28.33 -26.58
N ASN A 326 -2.96 -27.72 -27.56
CA ASN A 326 -2.68 -28.35 -28.85
C ASN A 326 -1.29 -27.99 -29.34
N ALA A 327 -0.75 -28.82 -30.24
CA ALA A 327 0.43 -28.51 -31.03
C ALA A 327 0.14 -27.37 -32.03
N ILE A 328 1.19 -26.69 -32.47
CA ILE A 328 1.14 -25.64 -33.49
C ILE A 328 0.72 -26.23 -34.82
N ALA A 329 -0.39 -25.73 -35.34
CA ALA A 329 -1.03 -26.21 -36.56
C ALA A 329 -0.36 -25.65 -37.82
N ILE A 330 -0.46 -26.41 -38.92
CA ILE A 330 0.14 -26.06 -40.22
C ILE A 330 -0.25 -24.68 -40.74
N LYS A 331 -1.44 -24.16 -40.40
CA LYS A 331 -1.90 -22.82 -40.81
C LYS A 331 -0.92 -21.70 -40.44
N LYS A 332 -0.18 -21.87 -39.33
CA LYS A 332 0.82 -20.91 -38.87
C LYS A 332 2.11 -21.01 -39.68
N PHE A 333 2.49 -22.22 -40.08
CA PHE A 333 3.56 -22.40 -41.06
C PHE A 333 3.19 -21.80 -42.42
N ASP A 334 1.94 -21.96 -42.87
CA ASP A 334 1.46 -21.32 -44.11
C ASP A 334 1.55 -19.79 -44.03
N GLN A 335 1.33 -19.22 -42.83
CA GLN A 335 1.49 -17.78 -42.58
C GLN A 335 2.95 -17.34 -42.67
N LEU A 336 3.87 -18.09 -42.05
CA LEU A 336 5.30 -17.88 -42.19
C LEU A 336 5.74 -17.87 -43.67
N GLU A 337 5.32 -18.84 -44.47
CA GLU A 337 5.70 -18.90 -45.89
C GLU A 337 5.11 -17.75 -46.71
N ARG A 338 3.89 -17.30 -46.40
CA ARG A 338 3.32 -16.08 -47.01
C ARG A 338 4.15 -14.85 -46.63
N ASN A 339 4.54 -14.73 -45.37
CA ASN A 339 5.35 -13.62 -44.86
C ASN A 339 6.73 -13.59 -45.53
N ARG A 340 7.40 -14.75 -45.65
CA ARG A 340 8.68 -14.88 -46.39
C ARG A 340 8.58 -14.45 -47.84
N ARG A 341 7.50 -14.85 -48.55
CA ARG A 341 7.28 -14.44 -49.96
C ARG A 341 6.98 -12.95 -50.04
N SER A 342 6.21 -12.42 -49.10
CA SER A 342 5.87 -11.01 -49.02
C SER A 342 7.10 -10.14 -48.75
N ASP A 343 8.02 -10.59 -47.88
CA ASP A 343 9.30 -9.94 -47.61
C ASP A 343 10.21 -9.97 -48.84
N PHE A 344 10.31 -11.11 -49.54
CA PHE A 344 11.15 -11.24 -50.74
C PHE A 344 10.64 -10.41 -51.94
N ASN A 345 9.35 -10.09 -51.99
CA ASN A 345 8.78 -9.22 -53.03
C ASN A 345 9.08 -7.72 -52.83
N ARG A 346 9.84 -7.36 -51.78
CA ARG A 346 10.25 -5.97 -51.54
C ARG A 346 11.49 -5.64 -52.36
N ASP A 347 11.52 -4.46 -52.96
CA ASP A 347 12.60 -4.04 -53.88
C ASP A 347 13.98 -4.04 -53.20
N GLU A 348 14.03 -3.78 -51.89
CA GLU A 348 15.26 -3.74 -51.08
C GLU A 348 15.76 -5.13 -50.62
N VAL A 349 15.04 -6.22 -50.90
CA VAL A 349 15.37 -7.57 -50.43
C VAL A 349 15.87 -8.43 -51.60
N GLU A 350 17.19 -8.64 -51.67
CA GLU A 350 17.81 -9.38 -52.77
C GLU A 350 17.76 -10.91 -52.60
N THR A 351 17.71 -11.40 -51.36
CA THR A 351 17.75 -12.84 -51.05
C THR A 351 16.58 -13.24 -50.16
N LYS A 352 15.98 -14.40 -50.46
CA LYS A 352 14.85 -14.92 -49.69
C LYS A 352 15.31 -15.26 -48.27
N ALA A 353 14.72 -14.61 -47.28
CA ALA A 353 14.99 -14.88 -45.87
C ALA A 353 14.70 -16.34 -45.49
N LYS A 354 15.46 -16.88 -44.54
CA LYS A 354 15.16 -18.18 -43.91
C LYS A 354 13.91 -18.07 -43.04
N GLY A 355 13.10 -19.12 -42.99
CA GLY A 355 11.90 -19.18 -42.16
C GLY A 355 12.20 -19.78 -40.79
N VAL A 356 11.66 -19.18 -39.73
CA VAL A 356 11.68 -19.78 -38.39
C VAL A 356 10.28 -19.74 -37.79
N LEU A 357 9.74 -20.88 -37.37
CA LEU A 357 8.47 -20.93 -36.63
C LEU A 357 8.75 -21.17 -35.15
N PHE A 358 8.40 -20.19 -34.33
CA PHE A 358 8.48 -20.28 -32.88
C PHE A 358 7.15 -20.79 -32.32
N GLY A 359 7.19 -21.92 -31.65
CA GLY A 359 6.01 -22.59 -31.11
C GLY A 359 6.05 -22.74 -29.59
N ASN A 360 4.98 -22.32 -28.93
CA ASN A 360 4.70 -22.64 -27.53
C ASN A 360 3.45 -23.52 -27.47
N GLY A 361 3.60 -24.78 -27.89
CA GLY A 361 2.52 -25.76 -27.91
C GLY A 361 2.24 -26.27 -26.50
N PHE A 362 0.97 -26.55 -26.17
CA PHE A 362 0.58 -27.01 -24.84
C PHE A 362 1.07 -26.10 -23.70
N ARG A 363 1.01 -24.77 -23.89
CA ARG A 363 1.70 -23.77 -23.05
C ARG A 363 1.31 -23.77 -21.57
N LEU A 364 0.13 -24.32 -21.23
CA LEU A 364 -0.37 -24.41 -19.86
C LEU A 364 0.00 -25.74 -19.16
N ILE A 365 0.67 -26.65 -19.88
CA ILE A 365 1.23 -27.89 -19.33
C ILE A 365 2.69 -27.63 -18.94
N GLU A 366 3.15 -28.25 -17.85
CA GLU A 366 4.54 -28.19 -17.40
C GLU A 366 5.50 -28.57 -18.55
N PRO A 367 6.58 -27.81 -18.81
CA PRO A 367 7.45 -28.04 -19.97
C PRO A 367 7.95 -29.48 -20.14
N THR A 368 8.28 -30.16 -19.04
CA THR A 368 8.77 -31.55 -19.03
C THR A 368 7.69 -32.59 -19.39
N GLN A 369 6.42 -32.22 -19.30
CA GLN A 369 5.27 -33.10 -19.54
C GLN A 369 4.60 -32.84 -20.89
N ARG A 370 5.02 -31.82 -21.64
CA ARG A 370 4.44 -31.50 -22.95
C ARG A 370 4.77 -32.56 -23.98
N GLN A 371 3.78 -32.85 -24.81
CA GLN A 371 3.94 -33.66 -26.02
C GLN A 371 4.68 -32.86 -27.12
N GLU A 372 4.81 -33.44 -28.31
CA GLU A 372 5.40 -32.72 -29.44
C GLU A 372 4.60 -31.46 -29.78
N GLU A 373 5.27 -30.32 -29.75
CA GLU A 373 4.66 -28.99 -29.83
C GLU A 373 4.34 -28.59 -31.27
N PHE A 374 4.88 -29.29 -32.27
CA PHE A 374 4.56 -29.08 -33.67
C PHE A 374 3.79 -30.26 -34.27
N THR A 375 2.75 -29.98 -35.05
CA THR A 375 2.06 -31.07 -35.76
C THR A 375 3.00 -31.76 -36.77
N THR A 376 2.73 -33.04 -37.10
CA THR A 376 3.49 -33.77 -38.13
C THR A 376 3.53 -33.02 -39.46
N LYS A 377 2.45 -32.30 -39.81
CA LYS A 377 2.40 -31.45 -41.01
C LYS A 377 3.43 -30.30 -40.95
N CYS A 378 3.56 -29.62 -39.81
CA CYS A 378 4.59 -28.58 -39.64
C CYS A 378 6.00 -29.18 -39.78
N LEU A 379 6.24 -30.35 -39.19
CA LEU A 379 7.53 -31.05 -39.31
C LEU A 379 7.86 -31.42 -40.76
N THR A 380 6.87 -31.88 -41.53
CA THR A 380 7.05 -32.18 -42.96
C THR A 380 7.32 -30.92 -43.78
N GLU A 381 6.56 -29.83 -43.56
CA GLU A 381 6.75 -28.60 -44.33
C GLU A 381 8.03 -27.85 -43.97
N ALA A 382 8.48 -27.93 -42.71
CA ALA A 382 9.80 -27.46 -42.32
C ALA A 382 10.88 -28.12 -43.19
N LYS A 383 10.88 -29.45 -43.30
CA LYS A 383 11.81 -30.21 -44.15
C LYS A 383 11.75 -29.82 -45.61
N ASN A 384 10.56 -29.54 -46.15
CA ASN A 384 10.40 -29.19 -47.56
C ASN A 384 10.90 -27.78 -47.91
N THR A 385 11.02 -26.89 -46.92
CA THR A 385 11.30 -25.45 -47.13
C THR A 385 12.57 -24.98 -46.44
N ASP A 386 13.33 -25.91 -45.84
CA ASP A 386 14.49 -25.67 -44.98
C ASP A 386 14.24 -24.68 -43.85
N SER A 387 12.99 -24.55 -43.40
CA SER A 387 12.63 -23.66 -42.28
C SER A 387 12.95 -24.31 -40.94
N ALA A 388 13.46 -23.54 -39.99
CA ALA A 388 13.73 -24.01 -38.64
C ALA A 388 12.45 -23.96 -37.78
N LEU A 389 12.33 -24.88 -36.83
CA LEU A 389 11.28 -24.89 -35.82
C LEU A 389 11.91 -24.69 -34.46
N VAL A 390 11.40 -23.76 -33.66
CA VAL A 390 11.93 -23.47 -32.32
C VAL A 390 10.82 -23.66 -31.30
N ARG A 391 10.99 -24.61 -30.37
CA ARG A 391 10.10 -24.65 -29.19
C ARG A 391 10.53 -23.51 -28.28
N THR A 392 9.61 -22.62 -27.91
CA THR A 392 9.99 -21.45 -27.11
C THR A 392 10.49 -21.85 -25.72
N ARG A 393 10.05 -22.99 -25.18
CA ARG A 393 10.62 -23.55 -23.95
C ARG A 393 12.12 -23.88 -24.07
N ASP A 394 12.59 -24.24 -25.27
CA ASP A 394 13.99 -24.59 -25.51
C ASP A 394 14.88 -23.33 -25.58
N LEU A 395 14.28 -22.14 -25.76
CA LEU A 395 14.97 -20.84 -25.63
C LEU A 395 15.20 -20.43 -24.17
N TYR A 396 14.34 -20.88 -23.24
CA TYR A 396 14.32 -20.38 -21.86
C TYR A 396 15.65 -20.60 -21.12
N LEU A 397 16.21 -21.80 -21.20
CA LEU A 397 17.45 -22.15 -20.50
C LEU A 397 18.66 -21.37 -21.05
N PRO A 398 18.92 -21.34 -22.37
CA PRO A 398 20.00 -20.51 -22.90
C PRO A 398 19.81 -19.01 -22.65
N TYR A 399 18.57 -18.50 -22.76
CA TYR A 399 18.25 -17.10 -22.52
C TYR A 399 18.54 -16.69 -21.07
N THR A 400 18.04 -17.46 -20.10
CA THR A 400 18.28 -17.19 -18.67
C THR A 400 19.74 -17.34 -18.27
N TYR A 401 20.48 -18.28 -18.87
CA TYR A 401 21.93 -18.38 -18.66
C TYR A 401 22.64 -17.09 -19.10
N LEU A 402 22.37 -16.60 -20.31
CA LEU A 402 23.00 -15.39 -20.85
C LEU A 402 22.56 -14.08 -20.16
N LEU A 403 21.38 -14.05 -19.52
CA LEU A 403 21.00 -12.91 -18.68
C LEU A 403 21.91 -12.76 -17.45
N GLY A 404 22.44 -13.88 -16.94
CA GLY A 404 23.32 -13.92 -15.77
C GLY A 404 24.81 -13.95 -16.09
N ASN A 405 25.18 -14.28 -17.34
CA ASN A 405 26.56 -14.57 -17.73
C ASN A 405 26.90 -13.90 -19.05
N ASP A 406 27.99 -13.12 -19.05
CA ASP A 406 28.57 -12.56 -20.25
C ASP A 406 29.45 -13.62 -20.93
N ASP A 407 28.82 -14.49 -21.72
CA ASP A 407 29.47 -15.59 -22.43
C ASP A 407 29.23 -15.48 -23.94
N ASP A 408 30.11 -14.72 -24.60
CA ASP A 408 30.08 -14.51 -26.05
C ASP A 408 30.21 -15.81 -26.86
N ASN A 409 30.92 -16.82 -26.34
CA ASN A 409 31.09 -18.10 -27.02
C ASN A 409 29.78 -18.89 -27.00
N TYR A 410 29.14 -19.03 -25.84
CA TYR A 410 27.86 -19.72 -25.73
C TYR A 410 26.75 -18.98 -26.49
N LYS A 411 26.77 -17.64 -26.45
CA LYS A 411 25.91 -16.79 -27.28
C LYS A 411 26.05 -17.11 -28.78
N ALA A 412 27.28 -17.19 -29.27
CA ALA A 412 27.54 -17.56 -30.66
C ALA A 412 27.05 -18.99 -31.00
N LEU A 413 27.22 -19.95 -30.09
CA LEU A 413 26.69 -21.31 -30.27
C LEU A 413 25.16 -21.33 -30.35
N CYS A 414 24.47 -20.59 -29.49
CA CYS A 414 23.01 -20.49 -29.52
C CYS A 414 22.50 -19.85 -30.83
N ARG A 415 23.20 -18.80 -31.28
CA ARG A 415 22.91 -18.15 -32.57
C ARG A 415 23.11 -19.11 -33.75
N ASN A 416 24.23 -19.82 -33.77
CA ASN A 416 24.56 -20.76 -34.84
C ASN A 416 23.57 -21.94 -34.88
N ALA A 417 23.08 -22.42 -33.73
CA ALA A 417 22.06 -23.46 -33.69
C ALA A 417 20.81 -23.09 -34.51
N ILE A 418 20.35 -21.84 -34.46
CA ILE A 418 19.24 -21.35 -35.28
C ILE A 418 19.64 -21.21 -36.76
N ILE A 419 20.83 -20.66 -37.03
CA ILE A 419 21.31 -20.42 -38.41
C ILE A 419 21.50 -21.71 -39.20
N GLU A 420 22.08 -22.72 -38.56
CA GLU A 420 22.51 -23.97 -39.18
C GLU A 420 21.37 -24.99 -39.31
N THR A 421 20.33 -24.89 -38.48
CA THR A 421 19.17 -25.77 -38.55
C THR A 421 18.40 -25.57 -39.86
N GLN A 422 18.18 -26.67 -40.58
CA GLN A 422 17.40 -26.69 -41.83
C GLN A 422 16.33 -27.78 -41.73
N GLY A 423 15.08 -27.35 -41.76
CA GLY A 423 13.93 -28.25 -41.82
C GLY A 423 13.70 -29.13 -40.60
N ALA A 424 14.24 -28.74 -39.44
CA ALA A 424 14.14 -29.50 -38.20
C ALA A 424 13.86 -28.59 -37.01
N ILE A 425 13.64 -29.23 -35.85
CA ILE A 425 13.58 -28.53 -34.58
C ILE A 425 15.01 -28.16 -34.17
N VAL A 426 15.20 -26.90 -33.78
CA VAL A 426 16.50 -26.39 -33.30
C VAL A 426 16.86 -27.07 -31.99
N GLU A 427 18.07 -27.62 -31.92
CA GLU A 427 18.66 -28.14 -30.70
C GLU A 427 19.70 -27.13 -30.17
N PHE A 428 19.40 -26.52 -29.03
CA PHE A 428 20.33 -25.57 -28.41
C PHE A 428 21.48 -26.28 -27.68
N PRO A 429 22.68 -25.67 -27.65
CA PRO A 429 23.81 -26.21 -26.92
C PRO A 429 23.51 -26.34 -25.42
N GLN A 430 24.04 -27.39 -24.79
CA GLN A 430 23.97 -27.56 -23.34
C GLN A 430 24.65 -26.38 -22.64
N ILE A 431 24.03 -25.90 -21.55
CA ILE A 431 24.60 -24.82 -20.74
C ILE A 431 25.99 -25.24 -20.24
N PRO A 432 27.03 -24.39 -20.37
CA PRO A 432 28.34 -24.68 -19.84
C PRO A 432 28.26 -24.92 -18.32
N THR A 433 28.75 -26.07 -17.88
CA THR A 433 29.01 -26.32 -16.45
C THR A 433 30.34 -25.66 -16.10
N ASN A 434 30.29 -24.63 -15.26
CA ASN A 434 31.47 -24.06 -14.61
C ASN A 434 32.13 -25.05 -13.64
#